data_AF-A0AAP3H075-F1
#
_entry.id   AF-A0AAP3H075-F1
#
_cell.length_a   1.000
_cell.length_b   1.000
_cell.length_c   1.000
_cell.angle_alpha   90.00
_cell.angle_beta   90.00
_cell.angle_gamma   90.00
#
_symmetry.space_group_name_H-M   'P 1'
#
loop_
_entity.id
_entity.type
_entity.pdbx_description
1 polymer ?
#
loop_
_entity_poly.entity_id
_entity_poly.type
_entity_poly.pdbx_seq_one_letter_code
_entity_poly.pdbx_strand_id
1 'polypeptide(L)'
;MSRSVAICILAAFSSLGIAVAIWGLWDISAALNALSACAERVYFDTSSFWFLALAVLPLFLLLAPLSERHHARLLAGIVALAFLLPAAGFWAIKRSSDAQGYVFAPELALFSLQETSATPAQSCRP
;
A
#
# COMPACT_ATOMS: atom_id res chain seq x y z
N MET A 1 13.66 6.94 -30.47
CA MET A 1 12.68 6.11 -29.72
C MET A 1 11.28 6.62 -30.05
N SER A 2 10.35 5.77 -30.53
CA SER A 2 9.02 6.25 -30.93
C SER A 2 8.09 6.40 -29.71
N ARG A 3 7.13 7.33 -29.80
CA ARG A 3 6.11 7.57 -28.75
C ARG A 3 5.38 6.29 -28.34
N SER A 4 5.11 5.41 -29.30
CA SER A 4 4.44 4.12 -29.05
C SER A 4 5.27 3.18 -28.17
N VAL A 5 6.61 3.14 -28.36
CA VAL A 5 7.49 2.30 -27.53
C VAL A 5 7.50 2.80 -26.08
N ALA A 6 7.55 4.12 -25.86
CA ALA A 6 7.49 4.69 -24.52
C ALA A 6 6.16 4.38 -23.81
N ILE A 7 5.03 4.46 -24.52
CA ILE A 7 3.71 4.10 -23.99
C ILE A 7 3.65 2.60 -23.64
N CYS A 8 4.13 1.72 -24.52
CA CYS A 8 4.14 0.27 -24.25
C CYS A 8 4.98 -0.09 -23.01
N ILE A 9 6.16 0.52 -22.86
CA ILE A 9 7.01 0.31 -21.69
C ILE A 9 6.27 0.79 -20.43
N LEU A 10 5.73 2.00 -20.45
CA LEU A 10 5.01 2.55 -19.30
C LEU A 10 3.77 1.71 -18.95
N ALA A 11 3.04 1.20 -19.95
CA ALA A 11 1.91 0.30 -19.74
C ALA A 11 2.33 -1.03 -19.09
N ALA A 12 3.44 -1.63 -19.54
CA ALA A 12 3.95 -2.86 -18.94
C ALA A 12 4.33 -2.66 -17.46
N PHE A 13 5.05 -1.59 -17.13
CA PHE A 13 5.39 -1.25 -15.74
C PHE A 13 4.15 -0.88 -14.91
N SER A 14 3.16 -0.22 -15.51
CA SER A 14 1.90 0.09 -14.85
C SER A 14 1.14 -1.18 -14.47
N SER A 15 1.08 -2.16 -15.37
CA SER A 15 0.45 -3.46 -15.09
C SER A 15 1.17 -4.22 -13.98
N LEU A 16 2.50 -4.25 -13.99
CA LEU A 16 3.30 -4.84 -12.92
C LEU A 16 3.06 -4.12 -11.58
N GLY A 17 3.04 -2.78 -11.58
CA GLY A 17 2.76 -1.99 -10.39
C GLY A 17 1.38 -2.26 -9.81
N ILE A 18 0.37 -2.40 -10.67
CA ILE A 18 -1.00 -2.78 -10.23
C ILE A 18 -1.01 -4.19 -9.62
N ALA A 19 -0.33 -5.16 -10.23
CA ALA A 19 -0.25 -6.51 -9.66
C ALA A 19 0.38 -6.51 -8.26
N VAL A 20 1.47 -5.75 -8.08
CA VAL A 20 2.14 -5.60 -6.77
C VAL A 20 1.24 -4.85 -5.78
N ALA A 21 0.55 -3.79 -6.21
CA ALA A 21 -0.39 -3.07 -5.35
C ALA A 21 -1.56 -3.94 -4.89
N ILE A 22 -2.09 -4.82 -5.76
CA ILE A 22 -3.12 -5.80 -5.40
C ILE A 22 -2.59 -6.77 -4.35
N TRP A 23 -1.34 -7.23 -4.48
CA TRP A 23 -0.71 -8.06 -3.46
C TRP A 23 -0.65 -7.32 -2.11
N GLY A 24 -0.11 -6.10 -2.10
CA GLY A 24 -0.04 -5.30 -0.87
C GLY A 24 -1.41 -5.07 -0.23
N LEU A 25 -2.44 -4.81 -1.04
CA LEU A 25 -3.82 -4.66 -0.57
C LEU A 25 -4.37 -5.97 0.02
N TRP A 26 -4.07 -7.11 -0.60
CA TRP A 26 -4.45 -8.41 -0.06
C TRP A 26 -3.79 -8.62 1.30
N ASP A 27 -2.48 -8.46 1.42
CA ASP A 27 -1.76 -8.67 2.68
C ASP A 27 -2.32 -7.79 3.82
N ILE A 28 -2.59 -6.51 3.53
CA ILE A 28 -3.26 -5.59 4.47
C ILE A 28 -4.66 -6.09 4.84
N SER A 29 -5.45 -6.52 3.86
CA SER A 29 -6.81 -7.01 4.11
C SER A 29 -6.81 -8.31 4.92
N ALA A 30 -5.86 -9.20 4.67
CA ALA A 30 -5.67 -10.44 5.42
C ALA A 30 -5.30 -10.15 6.88
N ALA A 31 -4.37 -9.21 7.12
CA ALA A 31 -4.02 -8.78 8.46
C ALA A 31 -5.19 -8.12 9.19
N LEU A 32 -5.93 -7.22 8.54
CA LEU A 32 -7.13 -6.61 9.12
C LEU A 32 -8.19 -7.65 9.51
N ASN A 33 -8.42 -8.64 8.63
CA ASN A 33 -9.35 -9.72 8.90
C ASN A 33 -8.88 -10.59 10.07
N ALA A 34 -7.59 -10.95 10.12
CA ALA A 34 -7.01 -11.75 11.19
C ALA A 34 -7.05 -11.03 12.55
N LEU A 35 -6.78 -9.72 12.56
CA LEU A 35 -7.02 -8.87 13.72
C LEU A 35 -8.49 -8.99 14.13
N SER A 36 -9.44 -8.62 13.25
CA SER A 36 -10.87 -8.63 13.59
C SER A 36 -11.41 -9.99 14.05
N ALA A 37 -10.82 -11.09 13.57
CA ALA A 37 -11.13 -12.47 13.95
C ALA A 37 -10.43 -12.90 15.25
N CYS A 38 -9.74 -11.98 15.93
CA CYS A 38 -9.08 -12.21 17.20
C CYS A 38 -8.02 -13.32 17.15
N ALA A 39 -7.29 -13.43 16.04
CA ALA A 39 -6.25 -14.43 15.86
C ALA A 39 -5.13 -14.30 16.92
N GLU A 40 -4.64 -15.42 17.43
CA GLU A 40 -3.56 -15.45 18.44
C GLU A 40 -2.28 -14.76 17.97
N ARG A 41 -2.00 -14.85 16.66
CA ARG A 41 -0.90 -14.16 16.02
C ARG A 41 -1.29 -13.69 14.63
N VAL A 42 -0.93 -12.46 14.28
CA VAL A 42 -1.13 -11.86 12.96
C VAL A 42 0.22 -11.58 12.34
N TYR A 43 0.50 -12.16 11.18
CA TYR A 43 1.71 -11.85 10.41
C TYR A 43 1.39 -10.76 9.38
N PHE A 44 2.36 -9.89 9.14
CA PHE A 44 2.21 -8.80 8.19
C PHE A 44 3.57 -8.37 7.63
N ASP A 45 3.66 -8.14 6.32
CA ASP A 45 4.86 -7.60 5.70
C ASP A 45 4.73 -6.07 5.55
N THR A 46 5.58 -5.31 6.22
CA THR A 46 5.51 -3.84 6.17
C THR A 46 5.78 -3.25 4.79
N SER A 47 6.40 -4.01 3.88
CA SER A 47 6.57 -3.60 2.48
C SER A 47 5.24 -3.48 1.73
N SER A 48 4.18 -4.17 2.18
CA SER A 48 2.83 -4.13 1.61
C SER A 48 2.23 -2.72 1.59
N PHE A 49 2.61 -1.83 2.52
CA PHE A 49 2.21 -0.43 2.48
C PHE A 49 2.77 0.29 1.25
N TRP A 50 4.04 0.09 0.93
CA TRP A 50 4.68 0.75 -0.21
C TRP A 50 4.25 0.14 -1.55
N PHE A 51 3.83 -1.11 -1.56
CA PHE A 51 3.20 -1.70 -2.74
C PHE A 51 1.94 -0.95 -3.15
N LEU A 52 1.15 -0.41 -2.22
CA LEU A 52 0.00 0.44 -2.54
C LEU A 52 0.40 1.71 -3.31
N ALA A 53 1.59 2.26 -3.08
CA ALA A 53 2.07 3.42 -3.83
C ALA A 53 2.18 3.13 -5.34
N LEU A 54 2.47 1.89 -5.72
CA LEU A 54 2.61 1.50 -7.13
C LEU A 54 1.28 1.54 -7.91
N ALA A 55 0.14 1.63 -7.21
CA ALA A 55 -1.17 1.81 -7.84
C ALA A 55 -1.27 3.13 -8.62
N VAL A 56 -0.38 4.10 -8.38
CA VAL A 56 -0.39 5.38 -9.12
C VAL A 56 0.29 5.29 -10.48
N LEU A 57 1.04 4.23 -10.80
CA LEU A 57 1.80 4.13 -12.06
C LEU A 57 0.93 4.29 -13.33
N PRO A 58 -0.28 3.71 -13.43
CA PRO A 58 -1.15 3.93 -14.58
C PRO A 58 -1.55 5.40 -14.78
N LEU A 59 -1.54 6.23 -13.73
CA LEU A 59 -1.89 7.65 -13.86
C LEU A 59 -0.88 8.42 -14.72
N PHE A 60 0.37 7.94 -14.83
CA PHE A 60 1.35 8.55 -15.73
C PHE A 60 0.98 8.35 -17.21
N LEU A 61 0.21 7.32 -17.57
CA LEU A 61 -0.30 7.16 -18.94
C LEU A 61 -1.28 8.29 -19.30
N LEU A 62 -1.96 8.87 -18.31
CA LEU A 62 -2.87 10.00 -18.50
C LEU A 62 -2.13 11.32 -18.79
N LEU A 63 -0.83 11.42 -18.51
CA LEU A 63 -0.02 12.59 -18.87
C LEU A 63 0.18 12.69 -20.39
N ALA A 64 0.25 11.56 -21.10
CA ALA A 64 0.55 11.51 -22.53
C ALA A 64 -0.47 12.24 -23.45
N PRO A 65 -1.78 12.26 -23.13
CA PRO A 65 -2.78 13.06 -23.87
C PRO A 65 -3.04 14.46 -23.30
N LEU A 66 -2.55 14.80 -22.08
CA LEU A 66 -2.87 16.07 -21.43
C LEU A 66 -2.03 17.24 -21.95
N SER A 67 -2.60 18.44 -21.88
CA SER A 67 -1.86 19.68 -22.15
C SER A 67 -0.90 20.02 -21.01
N GLU A 68 0.21 20.70 -21.31
CA GLU A 68 1.28 21.05 -20.35
C GLU A 68 0.77 21.76 -19.10
N ARG A 69 -0.28 22.58 -19.24
CA ARG A 69 -0.92 23.31 -18.13
C ARG A 69 -1.44 22.39 -17.02
N HIS A 70 -1.76 21.14 -17.34
CA HIS A 70 -2.29 20.17 -16.40
C HIS A 70 -1.23 19.18 -15.90
N HIS A 71 -0.06 19.09 -16.54
CA HIS A 71 0.99 18.15 -16.14
C HIS A 71 1.46 18.40 -14.71
N ALA A 72 1.69 19.65 -14.32
CA ALA A 72 2.12 19.98 -12.97
C ALA A 72 1.08 19.56 -11.91
N ARG A 73 -0.21 19.78 -12.18
CA ARG A 73 -1.30 19.42 -11.26
C ARG A 73 -1.46 17.91 -11.14
N LEU A 74 -1.43 17.19 -12.27
CA LEU A 74 -1.52 15.74 -12.26
C LEU A 74 -0.30 15.11 -11.59
N LEU A 75 0.91 15.60 -11.87
CA LEU A 75 2.13 15.12 -11.23
C LEU A 75 2.08 15.34 -9.71
N ALA A 76 1.65 16.52 -9.25
CA ALA A 76 1.47 16.79 -7.83
C ALA A 76 0.46 15.83 -7.19
N GLY A 77 -0.66 15.55 -7.87
CA GLY A 77 -1.66 14.58 -7.43
C GLY A 77 -1.12 13.16 -7.35
N ILE A 78 -0.35 12.72 -8.34
CA ILE A 78 0.31 11.41 -8.36
C ILE A 78 1.29 11.28 -7.19
N VAL A 79 2.14 12.28 -6.98
CA VAL A 79 3.09 12.31 -5.86
C VAL A 79 2.35 12.27 -4.53
N ALA A 80 1.29 13.08 -4.37
CA ALA A 80 0.48 13.08 -3.16
C ALA A 80 -0.12 11.68 -2.90
N LEU A 81 -0.72 11.04 -3.91
CA LEU A 81 -1.29 9.69 -3.78
C LEU A 81 -0.22 8.64 -3.44
N ALA A 82 0.97 8.74 -4.02
CA ALA A 82 2.07 7.81 -3.76
C ALA A 82 2.51 7.79 -2.28
N PHE A 83 2.34 8.90 -1.55
CA PHE A 83 2.61 8.96 -0.11
C PHE A 83 1.37 8.73 0.75
N LEU A 84 0.20 9.20 0.31
CA LEU A 84 -1.05 9.06 1.06
C LEU A 84 -1.52 7.61 1.12
N LEU A 85 -1.34 6.81 0.07
CA LEU A 85 -1.77 5.40 0.05
C LEU A 85 -1.01 4.52 1.06
N PRO A 86 0.34 4.51 1.11
CA PRO A 86 1.07 3.82 2.16
C PRO A 86 0.69 4.30 3.56
N ALA A 87 0.58 5.62 3.76
CA ALA A 87 0.20 6.19 5.05
C ALA A 87 -1.20 5.74 5.48
N ALA A 88 -2.16 5.70 4.56
CA ALA A 88 -3.51 5.22 4.82
C ALA A 88 -3.52 3.74 5.20
N GLY A 89 -2.76 2.89 4.49
CA GLY A 89 -2.61 1.48 4.82
C GLY A 89 -2.03 1.28 6.24
N PHE A 90 -0.96 2.02 6.57
CA PHE A 90 -0.36 2.01 7.90
C PHE A 90 -1.35 2.41 8.99
N TRP A 91 -2.07 3.52 8.79
CA TRP A 91 -3.05 4.00 9.76
C TRP A 91 -4.22 3.04 9.93
N ALA A 92 -4.66 2.36 8.87
CA ALA A 92 -5.72 1.36 8.95
C ALA A 92 -5.31 0.18 9.84
N ILE A 93 -4.12 -0.39 9.61
CA ILE A 93 -3.59 -1.48 10.44
C ILE A 93 -3.37 -1.02 11.87
N LYS A 94 -2.68 0.12 12.06
CA LYS A 94 -2.39 0.67 13.40
C LYS A 94 -3.65 0.93 14.20
N ARG A 95 -4.65 1.58 13.59
CA ARG A 95 -5.92 1.85 14.27
C ARG A 95 -6.65 0.56 14.64
N SER A 96 -6.63 -0.45 13.77
CA SER A 96 -7.24 -1.74 14.02
C SER A 96 -6.53 -2.50 15.16
N SER A 97 -5.19 -2.54 15.13
CA SER A 97 -4.39 -3.18 16.17
C SER A 97 -4.55 -2.49 17.52
N ASP A 98 -4.51 -1.15 17.56
CA ASP A 98 -4.65 -0.37 18.78
C ASP A 98 -6.04 -0.56 19.40
N ALA A 99 -7.09 -0.59 18.57
CA ALA A 99 -8.47 -0.83 19.01
C ALA A 99 -8.66 -2.22 19.63
N GLN A 100 -7.86 -3.20 19.22
CA GLN A 100 -7.95 -4.59 19.66
C GLN A 100 -6.84 -4.99 20.64
N GLY A 101 -5.98 -4.04 21.02
CA GLY A 101 -4.88 -4.27 21.96
C GLY A 101 -3.76 -5.15 21.43
N TYR A 102 -3.55 -5.23 20.11
CA TYR A 102 -2.42 -5.96 19.53
C TYR A 102 -1.12 -5.17 19.66
N VAL A 103 -0.03 -5.89 19.94
CA VAL A 103 1.32 -5.35 19.98
C VAL A 103 2.16 -6.04 18.91
N PHE A 104 2.74 -5.23 18.00
CA PHE A 104 3.65 -5.71 16.97
C PHE A 104 5.07 -5.84 17.51
N ALA A 105 5.72 -6.96 17.19
CA ALA A 105 7.13 -7.22 17.46
C ALA A 105 7.77 -7.83 16.20
N PRO A 106 8.67 -7.12 15.49
CA PRO A 106 9.10 -5.73 15.69
C PRO A 106 7.99 -4.68 15.50
N GLU A 107 8.20 -3.45 15.99
CA GLU A 107 7.20 -2.37 15.91
C GLU A 107 6.76 -2.12 14.46
N LEU A 108 5.46 -1.91 14.28
CA LEU A 108 4.90 -1.57 12.98
C LEU A 108 5.45 -0.21 12.55
N ALA A 109 6.18 -0.18 11.44
CA ALA A 109 6.78 1.03 10.91
C ALA A 109 6.51 1.15 9.41
N LEU A 110 6.23 2.37 8.96
CA LEU A 110 5.99 2.66 7.54
C LEU A 110 7.24 2.41 6.68
N PHE A 111 8.43 2.67 7.21
CA PHE A 111 9.70 2.59 6.45
C PHE A 111 10.50 1.32 6.70
N SER A 112 9.99 0.39 7.50
CA SER A 112 10.60 -0.93 7.61
C SER A 112 10.18 -1.79 6.43
N LEU A 113 11.06 -2.65 5.93
CA LEU A 113 10.78 -3.61 4.85
C LEU A 113 11.06 -5.01 5.38
N GLN A 114 10.26 -5.45 6.34
CA GLN A 114 10.43 -6.73 6.99
C GLN A 114 9.08 -7.29 7.43
N GLU A 115 9.04 -8.61 7.59
CA GLU A 115 7.91 -9.27 8.23
C GLU A 115 7.85 -8.90 9.71
N THR A 116 6.65 -8.61 10.19
CA THR A 116 6.33 -8.37 11.59
C THR A 116 5.21 -9.29 12.04
N SER A 117 5.15 -9.55 13.33
CA SER A 117 4.07 -10.30 13.95
C SER A 117 3.40 -9.48 15.05
N ALA A 118 2.07 -9.53 15.10
CA ALA A 118 1.27 -8.95 16.16
C ALA A 118 0.72 -10.06 17.05
N THR A 119 0.73 -9.83 18.36
CA THR A 119 0.07 -10.69 19.35
C THR A 119 -0.85 -9.84 20.23
N PRO A 120 -2.01 -10.36 20.64
CA PRO A 120 -2.94 -9.61 21.46
C PRO A 120 -2.40 -9.47 22.89
N ALA A 121 -2.49 -8.27 23.49
CA ALA A 121 -1.98 -8.00 24.84
C ALA A 121 -2.80 -8.68 25.95
N GLN A 122 -4.05 -9.05 25.67
CA GLN A 122 -4.92 -9.87 26.51
C GLN A 122 -5.62 -10.86 25.59
N SER A 123 -6.13 -12.01 26.10
CA SER A 123 -6.93 -12.90 25.26
C SER A 123 -8.09 -12.08 24.70
N CYS A 124 -8.10 -11.86 23.39
CA CYS A 124 -9.26 -11.32 22.72
C CYS A 124 -10.47 -12.16 23.18
N ARG A 125 -11.47 -11.51 23.79
CA ARG A 125 -12.64 -12.25 24.28
C ARG A 125 -13.31 -12.90 23.06
N PRO A 126 -13.68 -14.19 23.15
CA PRO A 126 -14.44 -14.84 22.08
C PRO A 126 -15.77 -14.14 21.82
#